data_AF-A0A965WT49-F1
#
_entry.id   AF-A0A965WT49-F1
#
_cell.length_a   1.000
_cell.length_b   1.000
_cell.length_c   1.000
_cell.angle_alpha   90.00
_cell.angle_beta   90.00
_cell.angle_gamma   90.00
#
_symmetry.space_group_name_H-M   'P 1'
#
loop_
_entity.id
_entity.type
_entity.pdbx_description
1 polymer ?
#
loop_
_entity_poly.entity_id
_entity_poly.type
_entity_poly.pdbx_seq_one_letter_code
_entity_poly.pdbx_strand_id
1 'polypeptide(L)'
;MKKLLFIIFAFISLTAHAQEMPIGRDQFYSIENFSDMLKSHVSPYLIKDGSATEALNVNANDEYGSISKRNKRLKLSECHAAPVKSLYRFYKSDDSKYIIQTSSTYVDYVSDEGVCTSLYASASDGRRWSWITYKDMAIGMNGTNNAKKWDGSLLATANTDGHRTAGDLITDLGAPFAELNTGDNLDASGWYQYKIAYYDGSTYSFSSSRSNPILTGSSVRNIKLTDIPLGPEGTTQRIIYRTLGNDSRAAVVADTTFYKVAAIADNSTTIYEDAIPDTTIDDNAAPTWATVSAGTEVTPPKSKYS
;
A
#
# COMPACT_ATOMS: atom_id res chain seq x y z
N MET A 1 25.35 -3.62 -55.09
CA MET A 1 26.15 -4.86 -55.19
C MET A 1 25.82 -5.71 -53.95
N LYS A 2 25.01 -6.76 -54.10
CA LYS A 2 25.38 -8.19 -53.98
C LYS A 2 26.09 -8.48 -52.64
N LYS A 3 25.57 -9.33 -51.75
CA LYS A 3 25.37 -10.78 -51.99
C LYS A 3 24.22 -11.37 -51.16
N LEU A 4 23.37 -12.09 -51.88
CA LEU A 4 22.33 -13.00 -51.42
C LEU A 4 23.01 -14.34 -51.09
N LEU A 5 22.84 -14.88 -49.88
CA LEU A 5 23.35 -16.19 -49.48
C LEU A 5 22.22 -17.22 -49.59
N PHE A 6 22.28 -18.03 -50.64
CA PHE A 6 21.41 -19.18 -50.86
C PHE A 6 21.96 -20.37 -50.07
N ILE A 7 21.19 -20.90 -49.11
CA ILE A 7 21.50 -22.18 -48.45
C ILE A 7 20.54 -23.22 -49.01
N ILE A 8 21.10 -24.12 -49.82
CA ILE A 8 20.49 -25.34 -50.33
C ILE A 8 20.79 -26.43 -49.29
N PHE A 9 19.76 -27.03 -48.69
CA PHE A 9 19.91 -28.27 -47.92
C PHE A 9 19.11 -29.39 -48.55
N ALA A 10 19.84 -30.47 -48.82
CA ALA A 10 19.44 -31.62 -49.61
C ALA A 10 18.37 -32.47 -48.92
N PHE A 11 17.37 -32.88 -49.69
CA PHE A 11 16.45 -33.96 -49.36
C PHE A 11 17.21 -35.30 -49.46
N ILE A 12 17.48 -35.94 -48.31
CA ILE A 12 17.94 -37.33 -48.25
C ILE A 12 16.69 -38.21 -48.17
N SER A 13 16.41 -38.96 -49.23
CA SER A 13 15.36 -39.97 -49.27
C SER A 13 15.77 -41.18 -48.40
N LEU A 14 15.10 -41.37 -47.26
CA LEU A 14 15.19 -42.61 -46.49
C LEU A 14 14.37 -43.69 -47.20
N THR A 15 15.05 -44.62 -47.86
CA THR A 15 14.44 -45.86 -48.35
C THR A 15 14.07 -46.73 -47.16
N ALA A 16 12.77 -46.90 -46.92
CA ALA A 16 12.24 -47.89 -46.00
C ALA A 16 12.62 -49.30 -46.48
N HIS A 17 13.51 -49.96 -45.75
CA HIS A 17 13.65 -51.41 -45.83
C HIS A 17 12.48 -52.02 -45.06
N ALA A 18 11.50 -52.55 -45.78
CA ALA A 18 10.53 -53.48 -45.22
C ALA A 18 11.28 -54.76 -44.85
N GLN A 19 11.60 -54.94 -43.56
CA GLN A 19 11.98 -56.25 -43.06
C GLN A 19 10.72 -57.12 -43.00
N GLU A 20 10.77 -58.24 -43.71
CA GLU A 20 9.78 -59.31 -43.62
C GLU A 20 9.69 -59.78 -42.18
N MET A 21 8.52 -59.63 -41.55
CA MET A 21 8.28 -60.14 -40.20
C MET A 21 8.14 -61.67 -40.27
N PRO A 22 8.94 -62.44 -39.50
CA PRO A 22 8.79 -63.88 -39.44
C PRO A 22 7.41 -64.24 -38.86
N ILE A 23 6.73 -65.12 -39.57
CA ILE A 23 5.43 -65.70 -39.25
C ILE A 23 5.50 -66.40 -37.88
N GLY A 24 4.58 -66.00 -36.99
CA GLY A 24 4.07 -66.69 -35.80
C GLY A 24 4.96 -67.74 -35.13
N ARG A 25 5.74 -67.31 -34.13
CA ARG A 25 6.01 -68.18 -32.98
C ARG A 25 4.97 -67.89 -31.92
N ASP A 26 4.25 -68.91 -31.48
CA ASP A 26 3.46 -68.84 -30.25
C ASP A 26 4.40 -68.47 -29.10
N GLN A 27 4.33 -67.21 -28.67
CA GLN A 27 5.05 -66.71 -27.51
C GLN A 27 4.20 -67.02 -26.29
N PHE A 28 4.58 -68.06 -25.55
CA PHE A 28 4.07 -68.29 -24.21
C PHE A 28 4.74 -67.30 -23.26
N TYR A 29 3.99 -66.33 -22.77
CA TYR A 29 4.40 -65.47 -21.67
C TYR A 29 4.10 -66.21 -20.36
N SER A 30 5.12 -66.84 -19.78
CA SER A 30 5.04 -67.33 -18.41
C SER A 30 5.17 -66.14 -17.47
N ILE A 31 4.07 -65.75 -16.82
CA ILE A 31 4.08 -64.73 -15.77
C ILE A 31 4.44 -65.45 -14.47
N GLU A 32 5.73 -65.48 -14.16
CA GLU A 32 6.24 -66.19 -12.98
C GLU A 32 6.12 -65.38 -11.69
N ASN A 33 5.71 -64.11 -11.77
CA ASN A 33 5.57 -63.25 -10.61
C ASN A 33 4.31 -62.38 -10.69
N PHE A 34 3.38 -62.61 -9.76
CA PHE A 34 2.17 -61.81 -9.56
C PHE A 34 2.31 -60.84 -8.37
N SER A 35 3.51 -60.61 -7.83
CA SER A 35 3.72 -59.75 -6.65
C SER A 35 3.21 -58.32 -6.84
N ASP A 36 3.09 -57.86 -8.08
CA ASP A 36 2.80 -56.47 -8.42
C ASP A 36 1.40 -56.24 -9.01
N MET A 37 0.53 -57.27 -9.03
CA MET A 37 -0.81 -57.27 -9.65
C MET A 37 -0.83 -56.84 -11.14
N LEU A 38 -2.00 -56.97 -11.78
CA LEU A 38 -2.20 -56.61 -13.18
C LEU A 38 -2.16 -55.07 -13.34
N LYS A 39 -0.99 -54.51 -13.64
CA LYS A 39 -0.83 -53.06 -13.90
C LYS A 39 -1.49 -52.68 -15.24
N SER A 40 -2.81 -52.49 -15.23
CA SER A 40 -3.62 -52.02 -16.37
C SER A 40 -3.48 -50.52 -16.66
N HIS A 41 -2.30 -49.95 -16.47
CA HIS A 41 -2.09 -48.54 -16.78
C HIS A 41 -2.00 -48.37 -18.31
N VAL A 42 -3.16 -48.09 -18.92
CA VAL A 42 -3.32 -47.89 -20.38
C VAL A 42 -2.57 -46.64 -20.87
N SER A 43 -2.21 -45.71 -19.99
CA SER A 43 -1.52 -44.48 -20.36
C SER A 43 0.00 -44.58 -20.13
N PRO A 44 0.84 -44.40 -21.16
CA PRO A 44 2.30 -44.32 -21.01
C PRO A 44 2.76 -43.09 -20.22
N TYR A 45 1.85 -42.20 -19.84
CA TYR A 45 2.13 -41.00 -19.04
C TYR A 45 1.87 -41.18 -17.53
N LEU A 46 1.40 -42.35 -17.10
CA LEU A 46 1.23 -42.63 -15.67
C LEU A 46 2.58 -43.04 -15.05
N ILE A 47 3.02 -42.24 -14.10
CA ILE A 47 4.22 -42.48 -13.32
C ILE A 47 3.97 -43.72 -12.44
N LYS A 48 4.91 -44.68 -12.36
CA LYS A 48 4.73 -45.93 -11.59
C LYS A 48 4.45 -45.63 -10.10
N ASP A 49 3.67 -46.44 -9.42
CA ASP A 49 3.52 -46.33 -7.96
C ASP A 49 4.90 -46.29 -7.26
N GLY A 50 5.10 -45.27 -6.42
CA GLY A 50 6.35 -45.05 -5.69
C GLY A 50 7.51 -44.46 -6.49
N SER A 51 7.33 -44.11 -7.77
CA SER A 51 8.42 -43.57 -8.61
C SER A 51 8.68 -42.07 -8.44
N ALA A 52 7.75 -41.33 -7.82
CA ALA A 52 8.00 -39.99 -7.30
C ALA A 52 8.10 -40.07 -5.78
N THR A 53 9.32 -40.02 -5.24
CA THR A 53 9.59 -40.02 -3.80
C THR A 53 9.50 -38.63 -3.18
N GLU A 54 9.63 -37.58 -3.98
CA GLU A 54 9.53 -36.18 -3.54
C GLU A 54 9.00 -35.29 -4.68
N ALA A 55 8.09 -34.37 -4.37
CA ALA A 55 7.57 -33.38 -5.32
C ALA A 55 7.79 -31.97 -4.75
N LEU A 56 8.88 -31.31 -5.17
CA LEU A 56 9.24 -29.96 -4.72
C LEU A 56 8.87 -28.92 -5.78
N ASN A 57 8.37 -27.76 -5.32
CA ASN A 57 8.04 -26.61 -6.16
C ASN A 57 7.08 -26.95 -7.33
N VAL A 58 6.07 -27.78 -7.04
CA VAL A 58 4.99 -28.12 -7.97
C VAL A 58 3.65 -27.56 -7.49
N ASN A 59 2.72 -27.37 -8.41
CA ASN A 59 1.30 -27.19 -8.15
C ASN A 59 0.61 -28.54 -8.43
N ALA A 60 -0.19 -29.00 -7.49
CA ALA A 60 -1.09 -30.12 -7.74
C ALA A 60 -2.43 -29.59 -8.26
N ASN A 61 -3.04 -30.31 -9.20
CA ASN A 61 -4.35 -30.01 -9.77
C ASN A 61 -4.45 -28.70 -10.55
N ASP A 62 -3.39 -28.30 -11.27
CA ASP A 62 -3.48 -27.21 -12.26
C ASP A 62 -4.49 -27.59 -13.37
N GLU A 63 -4.45 -28.86 -13.77
CA GLU A 63 -5.54 -29.64 -14.37
C GLU A 63 -5.87 -30.86 -13.48
N TYR A 64 -7.10 -31.39 -13.52
CA TYR A 64 -7.52 -32.49 -12.63
C TYR A 64 -6.56 -33.70 -12.72
N GLY A 65 -5.94 -34.07 -11.59
CA GLY A 65 -4.99 -35.18 -11.52
C GLY A 65 -3.59 -34.87 -12.06
N SER A 66 -3.30 -33.62 -12.42
CA SER A 66 -1.98 -33.20 -12.90
C SER A 66 -1.08 -32.66 -11.80
N ILE A 67 0.21 -32.72 -12.04
CA ILE A 67 1.25 -32.01 -11.29
C ILE A 67 1.98 -31.12 -12.29
N SER A 68 1.93 -29.81 -12.10
CA SER A 68 2.66 -28.85 -12.94
C SER A 68 3.79 -28.21 -12.15
N LYS A 69 4.86 -27.80 -12.85
CA LYS A 69 5.95 -27.04 -12.22
C LYS A 69 5.41 -25.68 -11.79
N ARG A 70 5.65 -25.25 -10.54
CA ARG A 70 5.29 -23.90 -10.12
C ARG A 70 5.94 -22.88 -11.05
N ASN A 71 5.17 -21.86 -11.40
CA ASN A 71 5.69 -20.70 -12.09
C ASN A 71 6.91 -20.14 -11.34
N LYS A 72 7.88 -19.63 -12.10
CA LYS A 72 9.07 -19.00 -11.53
C LYS A 72 8.61 -17.91 -10.56
N ARG A 73 9.02 -18.00 -9.29
CA ARG A 73 8.77 -16.94 -8.31
C ARG A 73 9.68 -15.77 -8.67
N LEU A 74 9.08 -14.65 -9.04
CA LEU A 74 9.81 -13.41 -9.22
C LEU A 74 9.94 -12.72 -7.87
N LYS A 75 11.10 -12.15 -7.61
CA LYS A 75 11.30 -11.26 -6.47
C LYS A 75 10.41 -10.04 -6.70
N LEU A 76 9.54 -9.73 -5.73
CA LEU A 76 8.62 -8.60 -5.86
C LEU A 76 9.37 -7.27 -5.75
N SER A 77 10.24 -7.11 -4.74
CA SER A 77 10.93 -5.86 -4.47
C SER A 77 12.20 -6.05 -3.64
N GLU A 78 13.03 -5.00 -3.58
CA GLU A 78 14.22 -4.86 -2.73
C GLU A 78 14.14 -3.64 -1.82
N CYS A 79 12.94 -3.16 -1.48
CA CYS A 79 12.74 -1.88 -0.78
C CYS A 79 13.63 -1.73 0.46
N HIS A 80 13.68 -2.78 1.28
CA HIS A 80 14.37 -2.79 2.56
C HIS A 80 15.01 -4.15 2.83
N ALA A 81 16.05 -4.15 3.67
CA ALA A 81 16.69 -5.39 4.13
C ALA A 81 15.77 -6.23 5.04
N ALA A 82 14.80 -5.59 5.69
CA ALA A 82 13.84 -6.26 6.56
C ALA A 82 12.85 -7.13 5.76
N PRO A 83 12.41 -8.28 6.31
CA PRO A 83 11.45 -9.14 5.62
C PRO A 83 10.10 -8.45 5.48
N VAL A 84 9.46 -8.67 4.32
CA VAL A 84 8.08 -8.23 4.05
C VAL A 84 7.12 -8.90 5.04
N LYS A 85 6.35 -8.10 5.77
CA LYS A 85 5.39 -8.57 6.79
C LYS A 85 3.97 -8.63 6.28
N SER A 86 3.61 -7.76 5.34
CA SER A 86 2.31 -7.78 4.68
C SER A 86 2.41 -7.20 3.28
N LEU A 87 1.54 -7.70 2.40
CA LEU A 87 1.28 -7.14 1.08
C LEU A 87 -0.23 -6.91 0.99
N TYR A 88 -0.61 -5.78 0.42
CA TYR A 88 -1.99 -5.43 0.16
C TYR A 88 -2.13 -4.87 -1.24
N ARG A 89 -3.18 -5.27 -1.95
CA ARG A 89 -3.49 -4.69 -3.25
C ARG A 89 -4.68 -3.74 -3.09
N PHE A 90 -4.40 -2.46 -3.26
CA PHE A 90 -5.37 -1.38 -3.22
C PHE A 90 -5.88 -1.13 -4.63
N TYR A 91 -7.20 -1.24 -4.81
CA TYR A 91 -7.88 -0.95 -6.06
C TYR A 91 -8.77 0.26 -5.88
N LYS A 92 -8.72 1.20 -6.81
CA LYS A 92 -9.58 2.38 -6.83
C LYS A 92 -10.71 2.22 -7.84
N SER A 93 -11.72 3.08 -7.74
CA SER A 93 -12.88 3.15 -8.62
C SER A 93 -12.52 3.60 -10.05
N ASP A 94 -11.36 4.23 -10.23
CA ASP A 94 -10.78 4.66 -11.51
C ASP A 94 -9.92 3.58 -12.20
N ASP A 95 -10.05 2.32 -11.75
CA ASP A 95 -9.25 1.15 -12.18
C ASP A 95 -7.74 1.22 -11.86
N SER A 96 -7.27 2.28 -11.20
CA SER A 96 -5.89 2.33 -10.72
C SER A 96 -5.67 1.32 -9.59
N LYS A 97 -4.48 0.73 -9.58
CA LYS A 97 -4.11 -0.33 -8.63
C LYS A 97 -2.72 -0.08 -8.06
N TYR A 98 -2.56 -0.37 -6.78
CA TYR A 98 -1.32 -0.17 -6.05
C TYR A 98 -1.01 -1.40 -5.22
N ILE A 99 0.27 -1.79 -5.16
CA ILE A 99 0.74 -2.79 -4.20
C ILE A 99 1.34 -2.03 -3.02
N ILE A 100 0.73 -2.18 -1.85
CA ILE A 100 1.25 -1.66 -0.60
C ILE A 100 2.03 -2.79 0.06
N GLN A 101 3.29 -2.52 0.38
CA GLN A 101 4.16 -3.40 1.14
C GLN A 101 4.42 -2.81 2.51
N THR A 102 4.47 -3.66 3.53
CA THR A 102 4.95 -3.24 4.85
C THR A 102 6.12 -4.10 5.28
N SER A 103 7.20 -3.47 5.70
CA SER A 103 8.42 -4.13 6.19
C SER A 103 9.04 -3.30 7.32
N SER A 104 9.28 -3.94 8.47
CA SER A 104 9.78 -3.27 9.68
C SER A 104 8.96 -2.01 10.03
N THR A 105 9.58 -0.83 10.04
CA THR A 105 8.99 0.47 10.33
C THR A 105 8.43 1.19 9.09
N TYR A 106 8.43 0.54 7.93
CA TYR A 106 8.09 1.15 6.63
C TYR A 106 6.77 0.62 6.08
N VAL A 107 6.04 1.53 5.44
CA VAL A 107 4.92 1.28 4.54
C VAL A 107 5.27 1.90 3.20
N ASP A 108 5.30 1.10 2.15
CA ASP A 108 5.75 1.50 0.82
C ASP A 108 4.72 1.15 -0.23
N TYR A 109 4.63 1.97 -1.26
CA TYR A 109 4.07 1.57 -2.54
C TYR A 109 5.17 0.86 -3.34
N VAL A 110 4.81 -0.25 -3.98
CA VAL A 110 5.68 -1.02 -4.87
C VAL A 110 5.09 -1.00 -6.27
N SER A 111 5.87 -0.51 -7.24
CA SER A 111 5.48 -0.52 -8.66
C SER A 111 5.47 -1.94 -9.24
N ASP A 112 4.94 -2.10 -10.45
CA ASP A 112 4.93 -3.39 -11.14
C ASP A 112 6.37 -3.86 -11.50
N GLU A 113 7.33 -2.93 -11.58
CA GLU A 113 8.77 -3.19 -11.76
C GLU A 113 9.52 -3.43 -10.44
N GLY A 114 8.83 -3.35 -9.30
CA GLY A 114 9.42 -3.55 -7.97
C GLY A 114 10.14 -2.32 -7.39
N VAL A 115 9.92 -1.13 -7.96
CA VAL A 115 10.44 0.14 -7.42
C VAL A 115 9.60 0.58 -6.24
N CYS A 116 10.25 1.01 -5.16
CA CYS A 116 9.57 1.33 -3.90
C CYS A 116 9.51 2.84 -3.68
N THR A 117 8.32 3.33 -3.35
CA THR A 117 8.10 4.70 -2.89
C THR A 117 7.64 4.65 -1.44
N SER A 118 8.41 5.27 -0.54
CA SER A 118 8.05 5.25 0.87
C SER A 118 6.82 6.14 1.11
N LEU A 119 5.77 5.54 1.65
CA LEU A 119 4.54 6.22 2.03
C LEU A 119 4.60 6.67 3.50
N TYR A 120 5.30 5.89 4.34
CA TYR A 120 5.48 6.16 5.77
C TYR A 120 6.68 5.41 6.35
N ALA A 121 7.55 6.13 7.07
CA ALA A 121 8.80 5.60 7.62
C ALA A 121 8.88 5.65 9.17
N SER A 122 7.76 5.59 9.87
CA SER A 122 7.72 5.70 11.35
C SER A 122 6.71 4.75 12.00
N ALA A 123 6.49 3.59 11.41
CA ALA A 123 5.64 2.55 12.02
C ALA A 123 6.36 1.88 13.19
N SER A 124 5.58 1.34 14.14
CA SER A 124 6.12 0.48 15.19
C SER A 124 6.68 -0.82 14.58
N ASP A 125 7.93 -1.13 14.88
CA ASP A 125 8.63 -2.28 14.33
C ASP A 125 8.04 -3.63 14.77
N GLY A 126 8.30 -4.68 13.98
CA GLY A 126 7.96 -6.06 14.30
C GLY A 126 6.48 -6.41 14.18
N ARG A 127 5.61 -5.48 13.78
CA ARG A 127 4.15 -5.71 13.71
C ARG A 127 3.67 -5.97 12.29
N ARG A 128 2.66 -6.83 12.17
CA ARG A 128 1.95 -7.06 10.90
C ARG A 128 0.89 -5.98 10.73
N TRP A 129 0.83 -5.41 9.53
CA TRP A 129 -0.24 -4.52 9.13
C TRP A 129 -1.40 -5.30 8.49
N SER A 130 -2.61 -4.86 8.80
CA SER A 130 -3.84 -5.28 8.13
C SER A 130 -4.41 -4.08 7.40
N TRP A 131 -4.88 -4.31 6.18
CA TRP A 131 -5.36 -3.28 5.28
C TRP A 131 -6.76 -3.60 4.78
N ILE A 132 -7.55 -2.57 4.58
CA ILE A 132 -8.84 -2.61 3.90
C ILE A 132 -8.91 -1.47 2.88
N THR A 133 -9.74 -1.64 1.86
CA THR A 133 -10.08 -0.59 0.92
C THR A 133 -11.51 -0.18 1.22
N TYR A 134 -11.73 1.12 1.40
CA TYR A 134 -13.06 1.68 1.55
C TYR A 134 -13.18 2.90 0.65
N LYS A 135 -14.08 2.81 -0.35
CA LYS A 135 -14.11 3.74 -1.49
C LYS A 135 -12.70 3.82 -2.09
N ASP A 136 -12.22 5.01 -2.42
CA ASP A 136 -10.90 5.24 -3.01
C ASP A 136 -9.81 5.50 -1.97
N MET A 137 -9.89 4.79 -0.83
CA MET A 137 -8.96 4.95 0.29
C MET A 137 -8.48 3.58 0.78
N ALA A 138 -7.17 3.41 0.87
CA ALA A 138 -6.56 2.32 1.61
C ALA A 138 -6.44 2.70 3.09
N ILE A 139 -6.95 1.87 3.99
CA ILE A 139 -6.90 2.08 5.44
C ILE A 139 -6.14 0.92 6.07
N GLY A 140 -5.07 1.22 6.80
CA GLY A 140 -4.16 0.24 7.37
C GLY A 140 -3.89 0.47 8.84
N MET A 141 -3.70 -0.62 9.61
CA MET A 141 -3.28 -0.53 11.01
C MET A 141 -2.50 -1.77 11.43
N ASN A 142 -1.66 -1.61 12.47
CA ASN A 142 -0.87 -2.69 13.07
C ASN A 142 -1.25 -2.98 14.54
N GLY A 143 -2.31 -2.33 15.04
CA GLY A 143 -2.79 -2.47 16.42
C GLY A 143 -2.08 -1.64 17.48
N THR A 144 -1.03 -0.90 17.13
CA THR A 144 -0.30 -0.02 18.07
C THR A 144 -0.27 1.42 17.59
N ASN A 145 0.00 1.65 16.31
CA ASN A 145 -0.12 2.97 15.71
C ASN A 145 -1.59 3.30 15.44
N ASN A 146 -1.89 4.60 15.39
CA ASN A 146 -3.17 5.07 14.84
C ASN A 146 -3.38 4.47 13.45
N ALA A 147 -4.63 4.13 13.14
CA ALA A 147 -5.00 3.69 11.81
C ALA A 147 -4.58 4.77 10.80
N LYS A 148 -3.93 4.35 9.72
CA LYS A 148 -3.48 5.23 8.65
C LYS A 148 -4.40 5.12 7.46
N LYS A 149 -4.52 6.19 6.69
CA LYS A 149 -5.22 6.22 5.40
C LYS A 149 -4.34 6.75 4.27
N TRP A 150 -4.52 6.24 3.07
CA TRP A 150 -3.83 6.66 1.85
C TRP A 150 -4.78 6.63 0.66
N ASP A 151 -4.75 7.69 -0.14
CA ASP A 151 -5.64 7.95 -1.28
C ASP A 151 -5.06 7.52 -2.64
N GLY A 152 -3.87 6.93 -2.63
CA GLY A 152 -3.15 6.52 -3.85
C GLY A 152 -2.28 7.62 -4.45
N SER A 153 -2.23 8.82 -3.86
CA SER A 153 -1.37 9.90 -4.38
C SER A 153 0.10 9.57 -4.17
N LEU A 154 0.90 9.79 -5.21
CA LEU A 154 2.36 9.64 -5.22
C LEU A 154 3.07 10.98 -5.47
N LEU A 155 2.34 12.10 -5.49
CA LEU A 155 2.88 13.43 -5.75
C LEU A 155 3.65 13.93 -4.53
N ALA A 156 4.98 13.94 -4.62
CA ALA A 156 5.86 14.17 -3.47
C ALA A 156 7.03 15.14 -3.72
N THR A 157 7.06 15.80 -4.89
CA THR A 157 8.12 16.77 -5.24
C THR A 157 8.09 17.98 -4.32
N ALA A 158 9.22 18.30 -3.70
CA ALA A 158 9.36 19.45 -2.81
C ALA A 158 9.05 20.77 -3.53
N ASN A 159 8.57 21.77 -2.76
CA ASN A 159 8.30 23.12 -3.25
C ASN A 159 7.42 23.16 -4.53
N THR A 160 6.44 22.27 -4.62
CA THR A 160 5.54 22.14 -5.77
C THR A 160 4.09 22.13 -5.27
N ASP A 161 3.23 22.90 -5.92
CA ASP A 161 1.80 22.98 -5.61
C ASP A 161 1.09 21.62 -5.73
N GLY A 162 0.20 21.31 -4.80
CA GLY A 162 -0.55 20.04 -4.75
C GLY A 162 0.26 18.81 -4.33
N HIS A 163 1.52 18.97 -3.92
CA HIS A 163 2.40 17.87 -3.55
C HIS A 163 2.52 17.69 -2.04
N ARG A 164 2.78 16.46 -1.59
CA ARG A 164 3.06 16.13 -0.18
C ARG A 164 4.56 16.00 0.06
N THR A 165 4.97 15.82 1.31
CA THR A 165 6.38 15.55 1.64
C THR A 165 6.71 14.07 1.41
N ALA A 166 7.81 13.80 0.71
CA ALA A 166 8.28 12.44 0.46
C ALA A 166 8.50 11.67 1.77
N GLY A 167 8.01 10.42 1.83
CA GLY A 167 8.05 9.60 3.05
C GLY A 167 6.90 9.85 4.05
N ASP A 168 6.04 10.84 3.78
CA ASP A 168 4.89 11.23 4.60
C ASP A 168 3.63 11.40 3.73
N LEU A 169 3.33 10.40 2.90
CA LEU A 169 2.20 10.44 1.96
C LEU A 169 0.88 9.96 2.57
N ILE A 170 0.94 9.33 3.75
CA ILE A 170 -0.22 8.82 4.48
C ILE A 170 -0.48 9.64 5.73
N THR A 171 -1.74 9.68 6.14
CA THR A 171 -2.21 10.44 7.31
C THR A 171 -2.95 9.54 8.29
N ASP A 172 -3.21 10.00 9.52
CA ASP A 172 -4.09 9.26 10.43
C ASP A 172 -5.53 9.25 9.89
N LEU A 173 -6.23 8.13 10.08
CA LEU A 173 -7.66 8.04 9.84
C LEU A 173 -8.38 9.05 10.74
N GLY A 174 -9.23 9.90 10.16
CA GLY A 174 -9.89 10.99 10.89
C GLY A 174 -9.05 12.28 11.01
N ALA A 175 -7.99 12.42 10.21
CA ALA A 175 -7.31 13.69 9.94
C ALA A 175 -7.37 14.04 8.44
N PRO A 176 -7.20 15.31 8.04
CA PRO A 176 -7.06 15.66 6.63
C PRO A 176 -5.70 15.21 6.07
N PHE A 177 -5.57 15.23 4.75
CA PHE A 177 -4.26 15.30 4.10
C PHE A 177 -3.83 16.76 4.02
N ALA A 178 -2.53 17.01 4.23
CA ALA A 178 -1.91 18.30 4.02
C ALA A 178 -1.04 18.24 2.75
N GLU A 179 -1.27 19.18 1.84
CA GLU A 179 -0.59 19.34 0.57
C GLU A 179 -0.04 20.76 0.47
N LEU A 180 1.09 20.92 -0.20
CA LEU A 180 1.64 22.23 -0.51
C LEU A 180 0.68 23.03 -1.38
N ASN A 181 0.54 24.32 -1.09
CA ASN A 181 -0.26 25.26 -1.87
C ASN A 181 0.56 26.52 -2.17
N THR A 182 0.34 27.08 -3.35
CA THR A 182 1.04 28.29 -3.80
C THR A 182 0.76 29.46 -2.86
N GLY A 183 1.82 30.19 -2.48
CA GLY A 183 1.78 31.34 -1.59
C GLY A 183 2.99 31.41 -0.66
N ASP A 184 3.06 32.46 0.15
CA ASP A 184 4.25 32.84 0.94
C ASP A 184 3.95 33.21 2.40
N ASN A 185 2.77 32.86 2.91
CA ASN A 185 2.30 33.33 4.22
C ASN A 185 2.86 32.54 5.41
N LEU A 186 3.22 31.28 5.20
CA LEU A 186 3.84 30.42 6.22
C LEU A 186 5.37 30.46 6.13
N ASP A 187 6.03 29.97 7.19
CA ASP A 187 7.49 29.99 7.27
C ASP A 187 8.09 29.13 6.16
N ALA A 188 9.17 29.61 5.55
CA ALA A 188 9.93 28.84 4.58
C ALA A 188 10.65 27.68 5.27
N SER A 189 10.61 26.48 4.67
CA SER A 189 11.22 25.28 5.24
C SER A 189 10.70 24.93 6.65
N GLY A 190 9.47 25.36 6.96
CA GLY A 190 8.77 25.05 8.20
C GLY A 190 7.98 23.74 8.08
N TRP A 191 8.08 22.91 9.11
CA TRP A 191 7.23 21.73 9.29
C TRP A 191 5.93 22.12 9.99
N TYR A 192 4.82 21.56 9.51
CA TYR A 192 3.48 21.78 10.06
C TYR A 192 2.71 20.47 10.18
N GLN A 193 1.73 20.45 11.08
CA GLN A 193 0.77 19.36 11.21
C GLN A 193 -0.58 19.88 11.69
N TYR A 194 -1.66 19.19 11.32
CA TYR A 194 -3.03 19.64 11.54
C TYR A 194 -3.86 18.63 12.35
N LYS A 195 -4.87 19.16 13.05
CA LYS A 195 -5.92 18.41 13.74
C LYS A 195 -7.28 19.07 13.53
N ILE A 196 -8.35 18.30 13.72
CA ILE A 196 -9.73 18.74 13.56
C ILE A 196 -10.52 18.48 14.85
N ALA A 197 -11.28 19.48 15.27
CA ALA A 197 -12.33 19.33 16.27
C ALA A 197 -13.70 19.65 15.67
N TYR A 198 -14.74 19.14 16.30
CA TYR A 198 -16.13 19.28 15.90
C TYR A 198 -16.90 19.99 17.01
N TYR A 199 -17.80 20.88 16.62
CA TYR A 199 -18.65 21.64 17.53
C TYR A 199 -20.10 21.50 17.09
N ASP A 200 -20.98 21.14 18.02
CA ASP A 200 -22.41 20.91 17.77
C ASP A 200 -23.29 22.13 18.14
N GLY A 201 -22.68 23.24 18.54
CA GLY A 201 -23.39 24.42 19.08
C GLY A 201 -23.44 24.46 20.61
N SER A 202 -23.03 23.40 21.30
CA SER A 202 -22.97 23.30 22.76
C SER A 202 -21.63 22.75 23.25
N THR A 203 -21.16 21.64 22.67
CA THR A 203 -20.03 20.86 23.13
C THR A 203 -18.99 20.67 22.03
N TYR A 204 -17.72 20.57 22.45
CA TYR A 204 -16.63 20.15 21.59
C TYR A 204 -16.44 18.63 21.64
N SER A 205 -16.29 18.03 20.47
CA SER A 205 -15.71 16.69 20.32
C SER A 205 -14.48 16.77 19.42
N PHE A 206 -13.55 15.84 19.58
CA PHE A 206 -12.28 15.91 18.84
C PHE A 206 -11.71 14.53 18.57
N SER A 207 -10.81 14.46 17.59
CA SER A 207 -9.97 13.28 17.35
C SER A 207 -8.51 13.59 17.69
N SER A 208 -7.80 12.62 18.25
CA SER A 208 -6.35 12.68 18.44
C SER A 208 -5.55 12.45 17.14
N SER A 209 -6.23 12.10 16.05
CA SER A 209 -5.65 11.91 14.70
C SER A 209 -4.96 13.16 14.19
N ARG A 210 -3.79 12.97 13.58
CA ARG A 210 -2.97 14.05 13.00
C ARG A 210 -2.83 13.91 11.49
N SER A 211 -2.73 15.05 10.80
CA SER A 211 -2.39 15.05 9.37
C SER A 211 -1.02 14.42 9.12
N ASN A 212 -0.70 14.11 7.86
CA ASN A 212 0.70 13.92 7.49
C ASN A 212 1.50 15.19 7.85
N PRO A 213 2.73 15.05 8.38
CA PRO A 213 3.66 16.17 8.46
C PRO A 213 3.90 16.74 7.06
N ILE A 214 3.98 18.06 6.95
CA ILE A 214 4.24 18.74 5.69
C ILE A 214 5.36 19.76 5.88
N LEU A 215 6.35 19.72 4.99
CA LEU A 215 7.45 20.69 4.93
C LEU A 215 7.17 21.71 3.82
N THR A 216 7.02 22.98 4.19
CA THR A 216 6.87 24.07 3.23
C THR A 216 8.15 24.27 2.40
N GLY A 217 7.98 24.75 1.17
CA GLY A 217 9.09 25.06 0.28
C GLY A 217 9.61 26.50 0.41
N SER A 218 10.52 26.89 -0.48
CA SER A 218 11.02 28.27 -0.55
C SER A 218 10.01 29.24 -1.18
N SER A 219 9.16 28.77 -2.09
CA SER A 219 8.19 29.58 -2.87
C SER A 219 6.75 29.05 -2.82
N VAL A 220 6.54 27.86 -2.24
CA VAL A 220 5.23 27.24 -2.04
C VAL A 220 5.09 26.97 -0.55
N ARG A 221 4.48 27.92 0.17
CA ARG A 221 4.44 27.93 1.63
C ARG A 221 3.05 27.78 2.20
N ASN A 222 2.00 28.15 1.47
CA ASN A 222 0.65 27.89 1.94
C ASN A 222 0.38 26.38 1.95
N ILE A 223 -0.67 25.96 2.66
CA ILE A 223 -1.01 24.54 2.78
C ILE A 223 -2.48 24.34 2.44
N LYS A 224 -2.76 23.39 1.56
CA LYS A 224 -4.11 22.94 1.25
C LYS A 224 -4.43 21.69 2.05
N LEU A 225 -5.56 21.71 2.73
CA LEU A 225 -6.12 20.54 3.39
C LEU A 225 -7.16 19.90 2.48
N THR A 226 -7.07 18.59 2.30
CA THR A 226 -8.03 17.78 1.55
C THR A 226 -8.57 16.64 2.42
N ASP A 227 -9.76 16.13 2.07
CA ASP A 227 -10.46 15.08 2.82
C ASP A 227 -10.61 15.43 4.32
N ILE A 228 -10.99 16.69 4.60
CA ILE A 228 -11.31 17.12 5.96
C ILE A 228 -12.47 16.25 6.47
N PRO A 229 -12.28 15.52 7.58
CA PRO A 229 -13.31 14.63 8.11
C PRO A 229 -14.62 15.36 8.40
N LEU A 230 -15.71 14.64 8.20
CA LEU A 230 -17.02 15.07 8.67
C LEU A 230 -17.16 14.70 10.14
N GLY A 231 -17.78 15.59 10.92
CA GLY A 231 -18.14 15.32 12.30
C GLY A 231 -19.40 14.45 12.40
N PRO A 232 -19.71 13.96 13.62
CA PRO A 232 -20.97 13.28 13.91
C PRO A 232 -22.19 14.12 13.54
N GLU A 233 -23.36 13.46 13.45
CA GLU A 233 -24.64 14.13 13.27
C GLU A 233 -24.83 15.24 14.33
N GLY A 234 -25.33 16.41 13.90
CA GLY A 234 -25.46 17.59 14.75
C GLY A 234 -24.25 18.53 14.76
N THR A 235 -23.11 18.16 14.15
CA THR A 235 -21.97 19.07 13.98
C THR A 235 -22.40 20.32 13.19
N THR A 236 -22.27 21.49 13.80
CA THR A 236 -22.58 22.79 13.18
C THR A 236 -21.32 23.49 12.68
N GLN A 237 -20.17 23.20 13.31
CA GLN A 237 -18.88 23.76 12.91
C GLN A 237 -17.76 22.74 13.05
N ARG A 238 -16.75 22.87 12.20
CA ARG A 238 -15.50 22.11 12.28
C ARG A 238 -14.34 23.07 12.42
N ILE A 239 -13.49 22.85 13.41
CA ILE A 239 -12.40 23.75 13.74
C ILE A 239 -11.08 23.11 13.34
N ILE A 240 -10.30 23.85 12.56
CA ILE A 240 -8.98 23.46 12.09
C ILE A 240 -7.95 24.00 13.07
N TYR A 241 -7.07 23.12 13.51
CA TYR A 241 -5.93 23.46 14.32
C TYR A 241 -4.62 23.08 13.63
N ARG A 242 -3.55 23.85 13.86
CA ARG A 242 -2.21 23.64 13.30
C ARG A 242 -1.14 23.89 14.36
N THR A 243 0.00 23.22 14.25
CA THR A 243 1.23 23.62 14.97
C THR A 243 1.77 24.94 14.43
N LEU A 244 2.66 25.60 15.16
CA LEU A 244 3.51 26.63 14.55
C LEU A 244 4.59 25.96 13.70
N GLY A 245 5.21 26.72 12.80
CA GLY A 245 6.31 26.27 11.98
C GLY A 245 7.50 25.83 12.82
N ASN A 246 8.12 24.71 12.44
CA ASN A 246 9.33 24.23 13.10
C ASN A 246 10.37 23.77 12.07
N ASP A 247 11.65 23.93 12.36
CA ASP A 247 12.74 23.47 11.48
C ASP A 247 12.92 21.93 11.51
N SER A 248 12.32 21.25 12.48
CA SER A 248 12.43 19.82 12.69
C SER A 248 11.09 19.09 12.57
N ARG A 249 11.03 18.13 11.63
CA ARG A 249 9.93 17.16 11.51
C ARG A 249 9.63 16.46 12.83
N ALA A 250 10.69 16.03 13.54
CA ALA A 250 10.54 15.27 14.77
C ALA A 250 9.91 16.12 15.89
N ALA A 251 10.22 17.41 15.94
CA ALA A 251 9.62 18.33 16.89
C ALA A 251 8.12 18.51 16.64
N VAL A 252 7.70 18.72 15.39
CA VAL A 252 6.27 18.86 15.03
C VAL A 252 5.47 17.59 15.30
N VAL A 253 6.05 16.41 15.03
CA VAL A 253 5.41 15.13 15.35
C VAL A 253 5.23 14.95 16.87
N ALA A 254 6.18 15.42 17.67
CA ALA A 254 6.13 15.36 19.12
C ALA A 254 5.27 16.47 19.76
N ASP A 255 5.06 17.58 19.06
CA ASP A 255 4.35 18.75 19.58
C ASP A 255 2.89 18.41 19.90
N THR A 256 2.43 18.82 21.07
CA THR A 256 1.06 18.66 21.56
C THR A 256 0.29 19.98 21.54
N THR A 257 0.96 21.08 21.24
CA THR A 257 0.40 22.42 21.14
C THR A 257 -0.11 22.67 19.73
N PHE A 258 -1.39 23.03 19.63
CA PHE A 258 -2.06 23.27 18.37
C PHE A 258 -2.95 24.49 18.53
N TYR A 259 -2.86 25.40 17.57
CA TYR A 259 -3.49 26.70 17.56
C TYR A 259 -4.62 26.75 16.55
N LYS A 260 -5.69 27.49 16.86
CA LYS A 260 -6.87 27.57 16.00
C LYS A 260 -6.56 28.38 14.74
N VAL A 261 -6.59 27.72 13.58
CA VAL A 261 -6.44 28.36 12.28
C VAL A 261 -7.78 28.95 11.83
N ALA A 262 -8.82 28.11 11.75
CA ALA A 262 -10.10 28.50 11.18
C ALA A 262 -11.26 27.67 11.74
N ALA A 263 -12.48 28.17 11.55
CA ALA A 263 -13.72 27.42 11.76
C ALA A 263 -14.51 27.38 10.45
N ILE A 264 -14.84 26.18 10.00
CA ILE A 264 -15.74 25.92 8.88
C ILE A 264 -17.15 25.82 9.45
N ALA A 265 -18.05 26.69 9.01
CA ALA A 265 -19.42 26.79 9.52
C ALA A 265 -20.40 25.78 8.85
N ASP A 266 -19.93 24.55 8.61
CA ASP A 266 -20.73 23.47 8.04
C ASP A 266 -20.14 22.09 8.38
N ASN A 267 -20.88 21.02 8.03
CA ASN A 267 -20.43 19.63 8.10
C ASN A 267 -20.38 18.95 6.72
N SER A 268 -19.93 19.67 5.69
CA SER A 268 -19.86 19.14 4.32
C SER A 268 -18.62 19.56 3.54
N THR A 269 -18.03 20.72 3.82
CA THR A 269 -16.82 21.21 3.14
C THR A 269 -15.60 20.34 3.46
N THR A 270 -14.98 19.69 2.49
CA THR A 270 -13.85 18.76 2.72
C THR A 270 -12.49 19.33 2.33
N ILE A 271 -12.42 20.61 1.95
CA ILE A 271 -11.21 21.29 1.48
C ILE A 271 -11.07 22.63 2.20
N TYR A 272 -9.84 23.00 2.56
CA TYR A 272 -9.51 24.31 3.12
C TYR A 272 -8.12 24.74 2.67
N GLU A 273 -7.93 26.02 2.34
CA GLU A 273 -6.63 26.59 2.02
C GLU A 273 -6.15 27.44 3.18
N ASP A 274 -5.09 26.98 3.81
CA ASP A 274 -4.43 27.66 4.91
C ASP A 274 -3.35 28.60 4.39
N ALA A 275 -3.63 29.89 4.59
CA ALA A 275 -2.73 30.99 4.28
C ALA A 275 -2.55 31.90 5.51
N ILE A 276 -2.78 31.39 6.73
CA ILE A 276 -2.71 32.22 7.94
C ILE A 276 -1.28 32.17 8.51
N PRO A 277 -0.54 33.30 8.58
CA PRO A 277 0.81 33.34 9.13
C PRO A 277 0.84 32.95 10.62
N ASP A 278 1.93 32.31 11.06
CA ASP A 278 2.11 31.86 12.44
C ASP A 278 1.96 32.99 13.46
N THR A 279 2.46 34.19 13.15
CA THR A 279 2.34 35.38 14.01
C THR A 279 0.88 35.74 14.32
N THR A 280 -0.04 35.53 13.38
CA THR A 280 -1.46 35.82 13.58
C THR A 280 -2.14 34.79 14.48
N ILE A 281 -1.67 33.54 14.46
CA ILE A 281 -2.31 32.45 15.21
C ILE A 281 -1.83 32.40 16.66
N ASP A 282 -0.54 32.69 16.89
CA ASP A 282 0.05 32.71 18.23
C ASP A 282 -0.54 33.84 19.10
N ASP A 283 -0.88 34.97 18.48
CA ASP A 283 -1.53 36.11 19.14
C ASP A 283 -3.01 35.87 19.50
N ASN A 284 -3.62 34.77 19.04
CA ASN A 284 -5.04 34.51 19.21
C ASN A 284 -5.35 33.83 20.56
N ALA A 285 -6.12 34.49 21.43
CA ALA A 285 -6.62 33.94 22.69
C ALA A 285 -7.69 32.83 22.53
N ALA A 286 -7.93 32.37 21.30
CA ALA A 286 -8.82 31.24 21.01
C ALA A 286 -8.40 29.99 21.79
N PRO A 287 -9.35 29.10 22.17
CA PRO A 287 -9.01 27.91 22.93
C PRO A 287 -7.95 27.12 22.18
N THR A 288 -6.84 26.86 22.85
CA THR A 288 -5.82 25.95 22.31
C THR A 288 -6.41 24.54 22.27
N TRP A 289 -5.76 23.65 21.53
CA TRP A 289 -6.17 22.26 21.51
C TRP A 289 -6.27 21.66 22.92
N ALA A 290 -5.44 22.09 23.87
CA ALA A 290 -5.52 21.64 25.26
C ALA A 290 -6.91 21.89 25.87
N THR A 291 -7.51 23.06 25.62
CA THR A 291 -8.85 23.41 26.12
C THR A 291 -9.95 22.63 25.42
N VAL A 292 -9.83 22.41 24.11
CA VAL A 292 -10.82 21.63 23.33
C VAL A 292 -10.71 20.13 23.61
N SER A 293 -9.50 19.65 23.90
CA SER A 293 -9.24 18.25 24.23
C SER A 293 -9.80 17.81 25.59
N ALA A 294 -10.34 18.75 26.37
CA ALA A 294 -11.14 18.42 27.55
C ALA A 294 -12.58 17.96 27.20
N GLY A 295 -12.98 18.07 25.93
CA GLY A 295 -14.26 17.56 25.42
C GLY A 295 -14.30 16.03 25.28
N THR A 296 -15.25 15.51 24.49
CA THR A 296 -15.37 14.07 24.26
C THR A 296 -14.46 13.63 23.12
N GLU A 297 -13.50 12.75 23.41
CA GLU A 297 -12.69 12.11 22.38
C GLU A 297 -13.56 11.15 21.56
N VAL A 298 -13.70 11.40 20.26
CA VAL A 298 -14.42 10.53 19.31
C VAL A 298 -13.43 9.70 18.50
N THR A 299 -12.40 9.18 19.18
CA THR A 299 -11.23 8.53 18.57
C THR A 299 -11.65 7.59 17.44
N PRO A 300 -10.97 7.61 16.27
CA PRO A 300 -11.16 6.55 15.30
C PRO A 300 -10.97 5.18 15.96
N PRO A 301 -11.67 4.14 15.50
CA PRO A 301 -11.62 2.83 16.13
C PRO A 301 -10.16 2.34 16.22
N LYS A 302 -9.65 2.22 17.45
CA LYS A 302 -8.42 1.51 17.72
C LYS A 302 -8.69 0.02 17.56
N SER A 303 -7.71 -0.73 17.05
CA SER A 303 -7.82 -2.18 16.96
C SER A 303 -8.16 -2.77 18.32
N LYS A 304 -9.08 -3.74 18.36
CA LYS A 304 -9.56 -4.43 19.57
C LYS A 304 -8.45 -5.14 20.37
N TYR A 305 -7.24 -5.25 19.80
CA TYR A 305 -6.12 -5.99 20.38
C TYR A 305 -4.96 -5.12 20.89
N SER A 306 -5.24 -3.87 21.30
CA SER A 306 -4.29 -3.04 22.06
C SER A 306 -4.19 -3.49 23.51
#